data_AF-X1IM71-F1
#
_entry.id   AF-X1IM71-F1
#
_cell.length_a   1.000
_cell.length_b   1.000
_cell.length_c   1.000
_cell.angle_alpha   90.00
_cell.angle_beta   90.00
_cell.angle_gamma   90.00
#
_symmetry.space_group_name_H-M   'P 1'
#
loop_
_entity.id
_entity.type
_entity.pdbx_description
1 polymer ?
#
loop_
_entity_poly.entity_id
_entity_poly.type
_entity_poly.pdbx_seq_one_letter_code
_entity_poly.pdbx_strand_id
1 'polypeptide(L)'
;RRDPEKSEGYYKSIRHQGFGFFEGRTEHGEFSFDGGGAMRHVSTGRYDEKGRRLPGPYESLSWCPLSAEPEVLEDLGYDVEAVKQIVKEKLG
;
A
#
# COMPACT_ATOMS: atom_id res chain seq x y z
N ARG A 1 14.78 10.52 3.99
CA ARG A 1 14.74 9.06 4.23
C ARG A 1 14.63 8.88 5.75
N ARG A 2 13.52 8.32 6.28
CA ARG A 2 13.35 8.13 7.74
C ARG A 2 14.29 7.03 8.24
N ASP A 3 14.84 7.24 9.43
CA ASP A 3 15.76 6.32 10.12
C ASP A 3 14.94 5.19 10.78
N PRO A 4 15.12 3.91 10.37
CA PRO A 4 14.35 2.78 10.90
C PRO A 4 14.63 2.50 12.38
N GLU A 5 15.78 2.91 12.91
CA GLU A 5 16.10 2.69 14.33
C GLU A 5 15.35 3.67 15.25
N LYS A 6 14.94 4.81 14.69
CA LYS A 6 14.17 5.87 15.37
C LYS A 6 12.66 5.76 15.17
N SER A 7 12.16 4.78 14.41
CA SER A 7 10.72 4.54 14.34
C SER A 7 10.28 3.80 15.60
N GLU A 8 9.60 4.51 16.51
CA GLU A 8 8.87 3.90 17.61
C GLU A 8 7.66 3.10 17.07
N GLY A 9 7.31 1.99 17.73
CA GLY A 9 6.15 1.15 17.39
C GLY A 9 6.47 -0.09 16.54
N TYR A 10 5.46 -0.58 15.82
CA TYR A 10 5.47 -1.83 15.04
C TYR A 10 6.40 -1.79 13.81
N TYR A 11 6.92 -0.63 13.41
CA TYR A 11 7.83 -0.53 12.26
C TYR A 11 9.09 -1.39 12.39
N LYS A 12 9.54 -1.64 13.63
CA LYS A 12 10.70 -2.52 13.92
C LYS A 12 10.40 -4.01 13.73
N SER A 13 9.13 -4.39 13.74
CA SER A 13 8.73 -5.79 13.51
C SER A 13 8.54 -6.11 12.04
N ILE A 14 8.52 -5.10 11.15
CA ILE A 14 8.33 -5.30 9.71
C ILE A 14 9.54 -5.99 9.09
N ARG A 15 9.30 -7.11 8.42
CA ARG A 15 10.30 -7.92 7.70
C ARG A 15 9.89 -8.08 6.25
N HIS A 16 10.87 -7.92 5.35
CA HIS A 16 10.71 -8.26 3.94
C HIS A 16 11.02 -9.74 3.74
N GLN A 17 10.02 -10.52 3.33
CA GLN A 17 10.08 -11.97 3.20
C GLN A 17 10.48 -12.43 1.78
N GLY A 18 10.75 -11.48 0.87
CA GLY A 18 11.06 -11.76 -0.53
C GLY A 18 9.90 -11.44 -1.47
N PHE A 19 10.21 -11.22 -2.74
CA PHE A 19 9.23 -10.98 -3.82
C PHE A 19 8.24 -9.82 -3.54
N GLY A 20 8.64 -8.83 -2.74
CA GLY A 20 7.76 -7.70 -2.39
C GLY A 20 6.73 -8.02 -1.29
N PHE A 21 6.82 -9.20 -0.66
CA PHE A 21 6.00 -9.56 0.50
C PHE A 21 6.61 -9.01 1.80
N PHE A 22 5.77 -8.38 2.61
CA PHE A 22 6.13 -7.81 3.89
C PHE A 22 5.20 -8.34 4.97
N GLU A 23 5.78 -8.65 6.13
CA GLU A 23 5.05 -9.05 7.33
C GLU A 23 5.48 -8.18 8.49
N GLY A 24 4.57 -7.84 9.38
CA GLY A 24 4.86 -7.18 10.63
C GLY A 24 3.96 -7.67 11.73
N ARG A 25 4.25 -7.22 12.96
CA ARG A 25 3.53 -7.61 14.15
C ARG A 25 3.29 -6.41 15.06
N THR A 26 2.08 -6.29 15.57
CA THR A 26 1.67 -5.32 16.58
C THR A 26 1.49 -6.03 17.94
N GLU A 27 0.92 -5.34 18.92
CA GLU A 27 0.59 -5.95 20.21
C GLU A 27 -0.55 -6.98 20.06
N HIS A 28 -1.50 -6.71 19.16
CA HIS A 28 -2.70 -7.52 18.97
C HIS A 28 -2.61 -8.60 17.89
N GLY A 29 -1.58 -8.59 17.03
CA GLY A 29 -1.47 -9.63 16.01
C GLY A 29 -0.47 -9.36 14.89
N GLU A 30 -0.57 -10.15 13.83
CA GLU A 30 0.27 -10.03 12.64
C GLU A 30 -0.49 -9.30 11.54
N PHE A 31 0.26 -8.58 10.71
CA PHE A 31 -0.24 -8.00 9.46
C PHE A 31 0.72 -8.32 8.33
N SER A 32 0.19 -8.41 7.12
CA SER A 32 1.00 -8.59 5.93
C SER A 32 0.48 -7.82 4.74
N PHE A 33 1.37 -7.48 3.82
CA PHE A 33 1.01 -6.92 2.53
C PHE A 33 1.97 -7.41 1.45
N ASP A 34 1.41 -7.76 0.29
CA ASP A 34 2.16 -8.20 -0.88
C ASP A 34 2.24 -7.08 -1.92
N GLY A 35 3.37 -6.38 -1.91
CA GLY A 35 3.68 -5.32 -2.86
C GLY A 35 4.30 -5.79 -4.18
N GLY A 36 4.58 -7.09 -4.35
CA GLY A 36 5.20 -7.60 -5.59
C GLY A 36 4.26 -8.46 -6.44
N GLY A 37 3.44 -9.31 -5.84
CA GLY A 37 2.50 -10.20 -6.52
C GLY A 37 1.05 -9.70 -6.54
N ALA A 38 0.64 -8.92 -5.53
CA ALA A 38 -0.73 -8.44 -5.36
C ALA A 38 -0.89 -6.91 -5.45
N MET A 39 0.15 -6.21 -5.90
CA MET A 39 0.09 -4.76 -6.10
C MET A 39 -0.85 -4.45 -7.26
N ARG A 40 -2.00 -3.89 -6.90
CA ARG A 40 -2.97 -3.32 -7.84
C ARG A 40 -2.43 -1.99 -8.32
N HIS A 41 -2.65 -1.71 -9.59
CA HIS A 41 -2.22 -0.47 -10.23
C HIS A 41 -3.33 0.05 -11.12
N VAL A 42 -3.53 1.36 -11.09
CA VAL A 42 -4.36 2.09 -12.03
C VAL A 42 -3.60 3.32 -12.50
N SER A 43 -3.73 3.63 -13.78
CA SER A 43 -3.16 4.86 -14.34
C SER A 43 -4.15 5.54 -15.27
N THR A 44 -4.14 6.86 -15.29
CA THR A 44 -4.89 7.68 -16.24
C THR A 44 -4.15 7.87 -17.57
N GLY A 45 -2.98 7.22 -17.72
CA GLY A 45 -2.14 7.29 -18.90
C GLY A 45 -2.86 6.77 -20.15
N ARG A 46 -2.74 7.52 -21.24
CA ARG A 46 -3.22 7.10 -22.57
C ARG A 46 -2.09 6.42 -23.32
N TYR A 47 -2.42 5.34 -24.03
CA TYR A 47 -1.47 4.58 -24.82
C TYR A 47 -1.98 4.47 -26.26
N ASP A 48 -1.06 4.44 -27.23
CA ASP A 48 -1.39 4.13 -28.61
C ASP A 48 -1.62 2.62 -28.80
N GLU A 49 -2.03 2.23 -30.01
CA GLU A 49 -2.29 0.82 -30.37
C GLU A 49 -1.06 -0.09 -30.26
N LYS A 50 0.15 0.50 -30.15
CA LYS A 50 1.42 -0.22 -29.97
C LYS A 50 1.85 -0.25 -28.51
N GLY A 51 1.01 0.21 -27.58
CA GLY A 51 1.29 0.26 -26.15
C GLY A 51 2.25 1.38 -25.74
N ARG A 52 2.50 2.38 -26.59
CA ARG A 52 3.38 3.51 -26.28
C ARG A 52 2.59 4.62 -25.62
N ARG A 53 3.13 5.22 -24.55
CA ARG A 53 2.49 6.30 -23.81
C ARG A 53 2.33 7.54 -24.70
N LEU A 54 1.10 8.02 -24.84
CA LEU A 54 0.77 9.29 -25.49
C LEU A 54 1.02 10.46 -24.52
N PRO A 55 1.36 11.66 -25.04
CA PRO A 55 1.51 12.85 -24.21
C PRO A 55 0.17 13.29 -23.62
N GLY A 56 0.18 13.76 -22.37
CA GLY A 56 -1.01 14.17 -21.61
C GLY A 56 -0.81 14.04 -20.10
N PRO A 57 -1.83 14.40 -19.30
CA PRO A 57 -1.81 14.18 -17.86
C PRO A 57 -1.64 12.69 -17.56
N TYR A 58 -0.80 12.39 -16.56
CA TYR A 58 -0.50 11.03 -16.13
C TYR A 58 -0.55 11.00 -14.61
N GLU A 59 -1.56 10.31 -14.09
CA GLU A 59 -1.67 9.96 -12.68
C GLU A 59 -1.60 8.45 -12.57
N SER A 60 -0.90 7.95 -11.55
CA SER A 60 -0.79 6.54 -11.27
C SER A 60 -0.93 6.29 -9.78
N LEU A 61 -1.75 5.32 -9.41
CA LEU A 61 -1.90 4.85 -8.04
C LEU A 61 -1.61 3.36 -8.00
N SER A 62 -0.68 2.97 -7.12
CA SER A 62 -0.41 1.58 -6.79
C SER A 62 -0.77 1.32 -5.33
N TRP A 63 -1.42 0.19 -5.06
CA TRP A 63 -1.75 -0.22 -3.69
C TRP A 63 -1.76 -1.74 -3.58
N CYS A 64 -1.58 -2.25 -2.37
CA CYS A 64 -1.73 -3.68 -2.07
C CYS A 64 -2.72 -3.84 -0.92
N PRO A 65 -3.52 -4.90 -0.90
CA PRO A 65 -4.39 -5.17 0.24
C PRO A 65 -3.52 -5.45 1.47
N LEU A 66 -3.84 -4.76 2.56
CA LEU A 66 -3.33 -5.07 3.88
C LEU A 66 -4.19 -6.21 4.46
N SER A 67 -3.55 -7.31 4.85
CA SER A 67 -4.20 -8.40 5.59
C SER A 67 -3.91 -8.21 7.06
N ALA A 68 -4.96 -7.94 7.84
CA ALA A 68 -4.88 -7.69 9.28
C ALA A 68 -6.28 -7.88 9.90
N GLU A 69 -6.33 -8.31 11.16
CA GLU A 69 -7.55 -8.30 11.98
C GLU A 69 -7.90 -6.86 12.42
N PRO A 70 -9.16 -6.56 12.79
CA PRO A 70 -9.59 -5.20 13.16
C PRO A 70 -8.72 -4.53 14.24
N GLU A 71 -8.34 -5.26 15.29
CA GLU A 71 -7.53 -4.76 16.40
C GLU A 71 -6.10 -4.43 15.95
N VAL A 72 -5.59 -5.16 14.95
CA VAL A 72 -4.30 -4.87 14.32
C VAL A 72 -4.41 -3.61 13.45
N LEU A 73 -5.53 -3.37 12.77
CA LEU A 73 -5.75 -2.12 12.04
C LEU A 73 -5.81 -0.91 12.97
N GLU A 74 -6.39 -1.06 14.16
CA GLU A 74 -6.39 -0.02 15.21
C GLU A 74 -4.97 0.29 15.70
N ASP A 75 -4.15 -0.74 15.99
CA ASP A 75 -2.74 -0.57 16.35
C ASP A 75 -1.92 0.17 15.28
N LEU A 76 -2.25 -0.08 14.00
CA LEU A 76 -1.61 0.55 12.85
C LEU A 76 -2.11 2.00 12.63
N GLY A 77 -3.11 2.46 13.38
CA GLY A 77 -3.79 3.73 13.13
C GLY A 77 -4.42 3.80 11.75
N TYR A 78 -4.87 2.66 11.22
CA TYR A 78 -5.39 2.56 9.86
C TYR A 78 -6.81 3.13 9.78
N ASP A 79 -6.92 4.31 9.18
CA ASP A 79 -8.22 4.96 8.95
C ASP A 79 -8.85 4.46 7.65
N VAL A 80 -9.73 3.47 7.80
CA VAL A 80 -10.48 2.85 6.68
C VAL A 80 -11.33 3.89 5.93
N GLU A 81 -11.91 4.87 6.63
CA GLU A 81 -12.80 5.86 6.01
C GLU A 81 -11.98 6.88 5.20
N ALA A 82 -10.84 7.33 5.72
CA ALA A 82 -9.91 8.18 4.97
C ALA A 82 -9.43 7.48 3.69
N VAL A 83 -9.09 6.19 3.75
CA VAL A 83 -8.67 5.42 2.56
C VAL A 83 -9.81 5.30 1.54
N LYS A 84 -11.04 4.99 1.98
CA LYS A 84 -12.21 4.96 1.10
C LYS A 84 -12.44 6.30 0.40
N GLN A 85 -12.29 7.40 1.13
CA GLN A 85 -12.45 8.74 0.57
C GLN A 85 -11.38 9.03 -0.50
N ILE A 86 -10.11 8.72 -0.23
CA ILE A 86 -9.03 8.87 -1.22
C ILE A 86 -9.31 8.05 -2.47
N VAL A 87 -9.74 6.79 -2.32
CA VAL A 87 -10.07 5.92 -3.45
C VAL A 87 -11.21 6.52 -4.27
N LYS A 88 -12.27 7.00 -3.64
CA LYS A 88 -13.40 7.65 -4.33
C LYS A 88 -12.97 8.91 -5.08
N GLU A 89 -12.19 9.78 -4.44
CA GLU A 89 -11.73 11.03 -5.06
C GLU A 89 -10.78 10.80 -6.24
N LYS A 90 -9.95 9.75 -6.18
CA LYS A 90 -8.91 9.49 -7.18
C LYS A 90 -9.34 8.53 -8.28
N LEU A 91 -10.21 7.57 -7.97
CA LEU A 91 -10.58 6.49 -8.87
C LEU A 91 -12.04 6.55 -9.36
N GLY A 92 -12.91 7.38 -8.75
CA GLY A 92 -14.32 7.56 -9.12
C GLY A 92 -15.29 6.77 -8.27
#